data_AF-A0A2S9FL99-F1
#
_entry.id   AF-A0A2S9FL99-F1
#
_cell.length_a   1.000
_cell.length_b   1.000
_cell.length_c   1.000
_cell.angle_alpha   90.00
_cell.angle_beta   90.00
_cell.angle_gamma   90.00
#
_symmetry.space_group_name_H-M   'P 1'
#
loop_
_entity.id
_entity.type
_entity.pdbx_description
1 polymer ?
#
loop_
_entity_poly.entity_id
_entity_poly.type
_entity_poly.pdbx_seq_one_letter_code
_entity_poly.pdbx_strand_id
1 'polypeptide(L)'
;PWGNMYEFINLTSFCGLVAGAVVLRRPQYRSLWVFVLVPVLILLTVSGKWLYSHAAPVMPALQSYWLPIHVSVVSLGSGVFLVAGVASILFLSKMSRLGDPDRTDAIGRIVAKLPDAQTLDRIAYRTTIFAFPIFGFGVIFGAIWAEEAWGRYWGWDPK
;
A
#
# COMPACT_ATOMS: atom_id res chain seq x y z
N PRO A 1 14.51 -7.67 -14.22
CA PRO A 1 14.81 -6.46 -13.43
C PRO A 1 13.72 -6.25 -12.35
N TRP A 2 14.13 -6.17 -11.09
CA TRP A 2 13.30 -5.89 -9.91
C TRP A 2 13.95 -4.79 -9.05
N GLY A 3 14.86 -4.03 -9.64
CA GLY A 3 15.83 -3.19 -8.94
C GLY A 3 15.51 -1.70 -8.98
N ASN A 4 14.44 -1.29 -9.67
CA ASN A 4 14.08 0.11 -9.81
C ASN A 4 12.83 0.47 -8.98
N MET A 5 12.82 1.66 -8.39
CA MET A 5 11.67 2.22 -7.67
C MET A 5 10.41 2.29 -8.55
N TYR A 6 10.54 2.46 -9.87
CA TYR A 6 9.43 2.37 -10.81
C TYR A 6 8.70 1.01 -10.75
N GLU A 7 9.47 -0.08 -10.78
CA GLU A 7 8.94 -1.45 -10.74
C GLU A 7 8.30 -1.74 -9.38
N PHE A 8 8.94 -1.27 -8.30
CA PHE A 8 8.39 -1.37 -6.94
C PHE A 8 7.04 -0.67 -6.79
N ILE A 9 6.92 0.57 -7.27
CA ILE A 9 5.67 1.34 -7.16
C ILE A 9 4.58 0.67 -8.00
N ASN A 10 4.89 0.25 -9.23
CA ASN A 10 3.90 -0.42 -10.09
C ASN A 10 3.42 -1.75 -9.48
N LEU A 11 4.32 -2.54 -8.91
CA LEU A 11 3.95 -3.79 -8.23
C LEU A 11 3.10 -3.52 -6.99
N THR A 12 3.50 -2.54 -6.18
CA THR A 12 2.74 -2.15 -4.98
C THR A 12 1.34 -1.63 -5.35
N SER A 13 1.22 -0.83 -6.41
CA SER A 13 -0.06 -0.38 -6.95
C SER A 13 -0.90 -1.55 -7.46
N PHE A 14 -0.30 -2.51 -8.18
CA PHE A 14 -1.00 -3.72 -8.63
C PHE A 14 -1.50 -4.56 -7.45
N CYS A 15 -0.64 -4.84 -6.47
CA CYS A 15 -1.02 -5.55 -5.25
C CYS A 15 -2.12 -4.81 -4.47
N GLY A 16 -2.04 -3.48 -4.38
CA GLY A 16 -3.07 -2.65 -3.75
C GLY A 16 -4.43 -2.70 -4.48
N LEU A 17 -4.42 -2.70 -5.82
CA LEU A 17 -5.63 -2.88 -6.62
C LEU A 17 -6.22 -4.28 -6.46
N VAL A 18 -5.39 -5.33 -6.42
CA VAL A 18 -5.83 -6.70 -6.18
C VAL A 18 -6.41 -6.85 -4.77
N ALA A 19 -5.73 -6.30 -3.75
CA ALA A 19 -6.22 -6.30 -2.38
C ALA A 19 -7.54 -5.53 -2.27
N GLY A 20 -7.63 -4.34 -2.87
CA GLY A 20 -8.86 -3.57 -2.97
C GLY A 20 -9.96 -4.36 -3.68
N ALA A 21 -9.64 -5.04 -4.78
CA ALA A 21 -10.57 -5.90 -5.49
C ALA A 21 -11.04 -7.09 -4.69
N VAL A 22 -10.25 -7.64 -3.76
CA VAL A 22 -10.64 -8.74 -2.88
C VAL A 22 -11.50 -8.25 -1.72
N VAL A 23 -11.12 -7.13 -1.09
CA VAL A 23 -11.82 -6.59 0.09
C VAL A 23 -13.14 -5.91 -0.31
N LEU A 24 -13.16 -5.18 -1.43
CA LEU A 24 -14.32 -4.43 -1.92
C LEU A 24 -15.16 -5.23 -2.94
N ARG A 25 -15.10 -6.58 -2.96
CA ARG A 25 -15.92 -7.42 -3.87
C ARG A 25 -17.42 -7.23 -3.66
N ARG A 26 -17.84 -6.81 -2.47
CA ARG A 26 -19.25 -6.64 -2.12
C ARG A 26 -19.77 -5.30 -2.67
N PRO A 27 -20.94 -5.26 -3.33
CA PRO A 27 -21.47 -4.05 -3.98
C PRO A 27 -21.70 -2.87 -3.01
N GLN A 28 -21.98 -3.17 -1.75
CA GLN A 28 -22.09 -2.20 -0.64
C GLN A 28 -20.82 -1.37 -0.41
N TYR A 29 -19.65 -1.82 -0.88
CA TYR A 29 -18.36 -1.13 -0.69
C TYR A 29 -17.89 -0.40 -1.94
N ARG A 30 -18.72 -0.30 -2.99
CA ARG A 30 -18.32 0.25 -4.29
C ARG A 30 -17.88 1.72 -4.22
N SER A 31 -18.44 2.51 -3.31
CA SER A 31 -18.03 3.91 -3.08
C SER A 31 -16.61 4.05 -2.55
N LEU A 32 -16.10 3.03 -1.83
CA LEU A 32 -14.74 3.04 -1.27
C LEU A 32 -13.66 2.96 -2.37
N TRP A 33 -14.00 2.45 -3.56
CA TRP A 33 -13.06 2.39 -4.68
C TRP A 33 -12.51 3.75 -5.07
N VAL A 34 -13.30 4.81 -5.02
CA VAL A 34 -12.85 6.16 -5.37
C VAL A 34 -11.70 6.56 -4.45
N PHE A 35 -11.81 6.27 -3.16
CA PHE A 35 -10.79 6.62 -2.16
C PHE A 35 -9.55 5.74 -2.23
N VAL A 36 -9.66 4.48 -2.68
CA VAL A 36 -8.50 3.61 -2.93
C VAL A 36 -7.79 3.99 -4.23
N LEU A 37 -8.53 4.36 -5.27
CA LEU A 37 -7.98 4.72 -6.58
C LEU A 37 -7.21 6.04 -6.54
N VAL A 38 -7.62 7.02 -5.73
CA VAL A 38 -6.90 8.30 -5.61
C VAL A 38 -5.41 8.13 -5.27
N PRO A 39 -5.03 7.49 -4.14
CA PRO A 39 -3.62 7.29 -3.82
C PRO A 39 -2.91 6.37 -4.82
N VAL A 40 -3.59 5.36 -5.39
CA VAL A 40 -3.00 4.50 -6.43
C VAL A 40 -2.66 5.29 -7.69
N LEU A 41 -3.56 6.16 -8.16
CA LEU A 41 -3.33 6.99 -9.34
C LEU A 41 -2.24 8.03 -9.10
N ILE A 42 -2.17 8.60 -7.88
CA ILE A 42 -1.06 9.49 -7.49
C ILE A 42 0.27 8.72 -7.57
N LEU A 43 0.34 7.53 -6.99
CA LEU A 43 1.54 6.68 -7.03
C LEU A 43 1.95 6.33 -8.47
N LEU A 44 1.00 5.93 -9.32
CA LEU A 44 1.26 5.63 -10.73
C LEU A 44 1.69 6.87 -11.53
N THR A 45 1.11 8.03 -11.24
CA THR A 45 1.49 9.29 -11.90
C THR A 45 2.90 9.69 -11.50
N VAL A 46 3.23 9.61 -10.21
CA VAL A 46 4.58 9.88 -9.70
C VAL A 46 5.59 8.89 -10.31
N SER A 47 5.24 7.60 -10.33
CA SER A 47 6.02 6.53 -10.96
C SER A 47 6.36 6.86 -12.41
N GLY A 48 5.35 7.17 -13.23
CA GLY A 48 5.53 7.45 -14.65
C GLY A 48 6.17 8.80 -14.98
N LYS A 49 5.99 9.83 -14.15
CA LYS A 49 6.50 11.19 -14.42
C LYS A 49 7.89 11.44 -13.90
N TRP A 50 8.23 10.88 -12.73
CA TRP A 50 9.44 11.27 -11.98
C TRP A 50 10.41 10.11 -11.77
N LEU A 51 9.91 8.87 -11.75
CA LEU A 51 10.74 7.68 -11.49
C LEU A 51 10.90 6.79 -12.72
N TYR A 52 10.44 7.23 -13.89
CA TYR A 52 10.65 6.51 -15.14
C TYR A 52 12.14 6.45 -15.44
N SER A 53 12.71 5.25 -15.31
CA SER A 53 14.09 4.98 -15.65
C SER A 53 14.14 3.79 -16.62
N HIS A 54 14.99 3.91 -17.64
CA HIS A 54 15.25 2.80 -18.56
C HIS A 54 15.80 1.60 -17.78
N ALA A 55 15.44 0.39 -18.19
CA ALA A 55 15.91 -0.85 -17.58
C ALA A 55 17.44 -0.97 -17.72
N ALA A 56 18.17 -0.39 -16.77
CA ALA A 56 19.60 -0.55 -16.63
C ALA A 56 19.89 -1.90 -15.95
N PRO A 57 21.02 -2.55 -16.27
CA PRO A 57 21.42 -3.76 -15.56
C PRO A 57 21.53 -3.45 -14.06
N VAL A 58 20.90 -4.29 -13.24
CA VAL A 58 20.98 -4.18 -11.79
C VAL A 58 22.45 -4.18 -11.35
N MET A 59 22.85 -3.27 -10.44
CA MET A 59 24.22 -3.27 -9.88
C MET A 59 24.55 -4.67 -9.35
N PRO A 60 25.81 -5.13 -9.40
CA PRO A 60 26.18 -6.51 -9.06
C PRO A 60 25.71 -6.97 -7.67
N ALA A 61 25.59 -6.06 -6.69
CA ALA A 61 25.05 -6.34 -5.35
C ALA A 61 23.53 -6.64 -5.32
N LEU A 62 22.79 -6.37 -6.40
CA LEU A 62 21.36 -6.67 -6.57
C LEU A 62 21.10 -7.97 -7.36
N GLN A 63 22.13 -8.70 -7.80
CA GLN A 63 22.02 -9.98 -8.50
C GLN A 63 21.82 -11.16 -7.53
N SER A 64 20.97 -11.01 -6.50
CA SER A 64 20.64 -12.09 -5.55
C SER A 64 19.21 -12.58 -5.75
N TYR A 65 19.00 -13.88 -5.57
CA TYR A 65 17.69 -14.54 -5.62
C TYR A 65 16.72 -14.01 -4.55
N TRP A 66 17.25 -13.48 -3.45
CA TRP A 66 16.44 -12.97 -2.34
C TRP A 66 15.83 -11.59 -2.58
N LEU A 67 16.41 -10.78 -3.48
CA LEU A 67 15.90 -9.43 -3.73
C LEU A 67 14.49 -9.45 -4.33
N PRO A 68 14.19 -10.22 -5.41
CA PRO A 68 12.83 -10.32 -5.93
C PRO A 68 11.84 -10.89 -4.91
N ILE A 69 12.26 -11.83 -4.06
CA ILE A 69 11.42 -12.41 -3.00
C ILE A 69 11.08 -11.34 -1.96
N HIS A 70 12.08 -10.65 -1.43
CA HIS A 70 11.88 -9.56 -0.47
C HIS A 70 10.97 -8.47 -1.04
N VAL A 71 11.30 -7.97 -2.24
CA VAL A 71 10.59 -6.86 -2.90
C VAL A 71 9.14 -7.26 -3.21
N SER A 72 8.88 -8.48 -3.68
CA SER A 72 7.51 -8.95 -3.94
C SER A 72 6.68 -9.06 -2.66
N VAL A 73 7.24 -9.62 -1.58
CA VAL A 73 6.53 -9.79 -0.31
C VAL A 73 6.26 -8.44 0.36
N VAL A 74 7.23 -7.52 0.35
CA VAL A 74 7.05 -6.18 0.93
C VAL A 74 6.10 -5.32 0.10
N SER A 75 6.13 -5.41 -1.25
CA SER A 75 5.13 -4.76 -2.12
C SER A 75 3.72 -5.31 -1.90
N LEU A 76 3.58 -6.62 -1.72
CA LEU A 76 2.30 -7.25 -1.41
C LEU A 76 1.74 -6.72 -0.08
N GLY A 77 2.56 -6.74 0.97
CA GLY A 77 2.19 -6.20 2.29
C GLY A 77 1.80 -4.72 2.22
N SER A 78 2.60 -3.92 1.51
CA SER A 78 2.36 -2.48 1.33
C SER A 78 1.07 -2.18 0.56
N GLY A 79 0.75 -2.98 -0.47
CA GLY A 79 -0.50 -2.85 -1.21
C GLY A 79 -1.74 -3.14 -0.34
N VAL A 80 -1.68 -4.17 0.50
CA VAL A 80 -2.76 -4.49 1.45
C VAL A 80 -2.86 -3.41 2.54
N PHE A 81 -1.73 -2.91 3.05
CA PHE A 81 -1.69 -1.81 4.01
C PHE A 81 -2.27 -0.50 3.46
N LEU A 82 -2.10 -0.21 2.17
CA LEU A 82 -2.70 0.97 1.54
C LEU A 82 -4.23 0.93 1.67
N VAL A 83 -4.85 -0.23 1.45
CA VAL A 83 -6.30 -0.40 1.60
C VAL A 83 -6.72 -0.22 3.06
N ALA A 84 -5.96 -0.78 4.00
CA ALA A 84 -6.20 -0.58 5.44
C ALA A 84 -6.08 0.90 5.85
N GLY A 85 -5.04 1.60 5.39
CA GLY A 85 -4.81 3.02 5.66
C GLY A 85 -5.93 3.91 5.14
N VAL A 86 -6.39 3.67 3.90
CA VAL A 86 -7.56 4.38 3.35
C VAL A 86 -8.81 4.12 4.19
N ALA A 87 -9.08 2.87 4.58
CA ALA A 87 -10.23 2.54 5.43
C ALA A 87 -10.16 3.23 6.81
N SER A 88 -8.96 3.28 7.43
CA SER A 88 -8.75 4.00 8.69
C SER A 88 -8.93 5.51 8.56
N ILE A 89 -8.45 6.14 7.48
CA ILE A 89 -8.67 7.57 7.22
C ILE A 89 -10.17 7.87 7.09
N LEU A 90 -10.92 7.02 6.38
CA LEU A 90 -12.36 7.17 6.23
C LEU A 90 -13.12 6.96 7.54
N PHE A 91 -12.69 5.99 8.35
CA PHE A 91 -13.21 5.76 9.70
C PHE A 91 -13.02 7.01 10.58
N LEU A 92 -11.79 7.53 10.65
CA LEU A 92 -11.48 8.74 11.43
C LEU A 92 -12.23 9.96 10.92
N SER A 93 -12.38 10.09 9.59
CA SER A 93 -13.15 11.17 8.98
C SER A 93 -14.63 11.11 9.40
N LYS A 94 -15.20 9.91 9.51
CA LYS A 94 -16.59 9.72 9.94
C LYS A 94 -16.79 9.91 11.45
N MET A 95 -15.79 9.57 12.25
CA MET A 95 -15.80 9.76 13.71
C MET A 95 -15.50 11.21 14.13
N SER A 96 -14.84 11.99 13.26
CA SER A 96 -14.50 13.40 13.50
C SER A 96 -15.69 14.35 13.27
N ARG A 97 -15.50 15.66 13.49
CA ARG A 97 -16.45 16.76 13.19
C ARG A 97 -16.88 16.83 11.71
N LEU A 98 -16.36 15.96 10.86
CA LEU A 98 -16.73 15.82 9.45
C LEU A 98 -17.93 14.87 9.25
N GLY A 99 -18.25 14.04 10.26
CA GLY A 99 -19.43 13.17 10.27
C GLY A 99 -20.67 13.77 10.94
N ASP A 100 -20.62 15.03 11.35
CA ASP A 100 -21.73 15.72 12.00
C ASP A 100 -22.91 15.89 11.01
N PRO A 101 -24.11 15.36 11.31
CA PRO A 101 -25.27 15.43 10.40
C PRO A 101 -25.72 16.85 10.07
N ASP A 102 -25.34 17.85 10.87
CA ASP A 102 -25.71 19.26 10.65
C ASP A 102 -24.80 19.98 9.64
N ARG A 103 -23.69 19.34 9.20
CA ARG A 103 -22.80 19.92 8.19
C ARG A 103 -23.32 19.73 6.77
N THR A 104 -23.73 20.83 6.14
CA THR A 104 -24.21 20.90 4.76
C THR A 104 -23.10 21.10 3.71
N ASP A 105 -21.84 21.23 4.15
CA ASP A 105 -20.66 21.37 3.28
C ASP A 105 -20.52 20.20 2.30
N ALA A 106 -19.84 20.43 1.17
CA ALA A 106 -19.58 19.39 0.16
C ALA A 106 -18.89 18.14 0.76
N ILE A 107 -18.02 18.34 1.76
CA ILE A 107 -17.34 17.25 2.47
C ILE A 107 -18.31 16.44 3.34
N GLY A 108 -19.24 17.10 4.04
CA GLY A 108 -20.28 16.44 4.84
C GLY A 108 -21.18 15.53 3.99
N ARG A 109 -21.56 15.99 2.79
CA ARG A 109 -22.31 15.18 1.82
C ARG A 109 -21.55 13.95 1.32
N ILE A 110 -20.22 14.04 1.18
CA ILE A 110 -19.38 12.90 0.80
C ILE A 110 -19.28 11.90 1.96
N VAL A 111 -19.07 12.38 3.18
CA VAL A 111 -18.97 11.53 4.39
C VAL A 111 -20.30 10.85 4.71
N ALA A 112 -21.43 11.51 4.46
CA ALA A 112 -22.76 10.94 4.61
C ALA A 112 -23.01 9.74 3.66
N LYS A 113 -22.40 9.74 2.47
CA LYS A 113 -22.46 8.61 1.52
C LYS A 113 -21.52 7.45 1.84
N LEU A 114 -20.60 7.61 2.80
CA LEU A 114 -19.72 6.53 3.22
C LEU A 114 -20.50 5.45 3.99
N PRO A 115 -20.05 4.19 3.95
CA PRO A 115 -20.56 3.13 4.83
C PRO A 115 -20.49 3.51 6.31
N ASP A 116 -21.20 2.77 7.15
CA ASP A 116 -21.16 2.99 8.60
C ASP A 116 -19.74 2.88 9.18
N ALA A 117 -19.46 3.62 10.25
CA ALA A 117 -18.13 3.66 10.87
C ALA A 117 -17.67 2.26 11.34
N GLN A 118 -18.58 1.44 11.87
CA GLN A 118 -18.23 0.07 12.29
C GLN A 118 -17.83 -0.82 11.10
N THR A 119 -18.36 -0.52 9.91
CA THR A 119 -18.01 -1.25 8.70
C THR A 119 -16.61 -0.88 8.21
N LEU A 120 -16.29 0.42 8.25
CA LEU A 120 -14.95 0.92 7.90
C LEU A 120 -13.89 0.38 8.85
N ASP A 121 -14.17 0.38 10.16
CA ASP A 121 -13.29 -0.20 11.17
C ASP A 121 -13.06 -1.70 10.96
N ARG A 122 -14.12 -2.46 10.71
CA ARG A 122 -14.02 -3.90 10.43
C ARG A 122 -13.17 -4.20 9.18
N ILE A 123 -13.28 -3.37 8.15
CA ILE A 123 -12.46 -3.49 6.94
C ILE A 123 -11.00 -3.19 7.27
N ALA A 124 -10.72 -2.08 7.96
CA ALA A 124 -9.37 -1.69 8.35
C ALA A 124 -8.71 -2.78 9.22
N TYR A 125 -9.42 -3.26 10.24
CA TYR A 125 -8.94 -4.29 11.16
C TYR A 125 -8.62 -5.61 10.45
N ARG A 126 -9.57 -6.15 9.66
CA ARG A 126 -9.35 -7.40 8.91
C ARG A 126 -8.17 -7.28 7.96
N THR A 127 -8.11 -6.17 7.22
CA THR A 127 -7.05 -5.94 6.24
C THR A 127 -5.68 -5.81 6.92
N THR A 128 -5.62 -5.14 8.07
CA THR A 128 -4.39 -4.98 8.86
C THR A 128 -3.87 -6.31 9.41
N ILE A 129 -4.76 -7.18 9.92
CA ILE A 129 -4.36 -8.50 10.42
C ILE A 129 -3.73 -9.36 9.33
N PHE A 130 -4.19 -9.26 8.09
CA PHE A 130 -3.57 -9.96 6.97
C PHE A 130 -2.27 -9.28 6.50
N ALA A 131 -2.25 -7.95 6.46
CA ALA A 131 -1.08 -7.20 6.00
C ALA A 131 0.13 -7.36 6.92
N PHE A 132 -0.10 -7.40 8.24
CA PHE A 132 0.97 -7.35 9.23
C PHE A 132 1.92 -8.57 9.18
N PRO A 133 1.44 -9.83 9.14
CA PRO A 133 2.32 -10.99 8.96
C PRO A 133 3.06 -10.99 7.62
N ILE A 134 2.37 -10.61 6.52
CA ILE A 134 2.99 -10.55 5.18
C ILE A 134 4.14 -9.54 5.19
N PHE A 135 3.90 -8.36 5.74
CA PHE A 135 4.93 -7.34 5.87
C PHE A 135 6.06 -7.79 6.81
N GLY A 136 5.74 -8.48 7.91
CA GLY A 136 6.73 -9.08 8.80
C GLY A 136 7.66 -10.06 8.09
N PHE A 137 7.12 -10.96 7.25
CA PHE A 137 7.93 -11.81 6.38
C PHE A 137 8.78 -10.99 5.40
N GLY A 138 8.23 -9.90 4.86
CA GLY A 138 8.97 -8.96 4.04
C GLY A 138 10.22 -8.42 4.76
N VAL A 139 10.07 -7.99 6.03
CA VAL A 139 11.21 -7.52 6.85
C VAL A 139 12.24 -8.62 7.07
N ILE A 140 11.81 -9.85 7.37
CA ILE A 140 12.71 -11.00 7.55
C ILE A 140 13.50 -11.29 6.27
N PHE A 141 12.84 -11.36 5.11
CA PHE A 141 13.52 -11.56 3.83
C PHE A 141 14.45 -10.40 3.48
N GLY A 142 14.13 -9.18 3.93
CA GLY A 142 15.00 -8.02 3.78
C GLY A 142 16.31 -8.16 4.55
N ALA A 143 16.25 -8.68 5.78
CA ALA A 143 17.44 -8.96 6.59
C ALA A 143 18.32 -10.05 5.96
N ILE A 144 17.71 -11.11 5.41
CA ILE A 144 18.43 -12.19 4.70
C ILE A 144 19.12 -11.63 3.44
N TRP A 145 18.41 -10.82 2.67
CA TRP A 145 18.99 -10.17 1.50
C TRP A 145 20.15 -9.24 1.88
N ALA A 146 20.04 -8.48 2.98
CA ALA A 146 21.12 -7.61 3.46
C ALA A 146 22.38 -8.41 3.82
N GLU A 147 22.23 -9.58 4.44
CA GLU A 147 23.33 -10.51 4.73
C GLU A 147 24.03 -10.94 3.43
N GLU A 148 23.28 -11.36 2.40
CA GLU A 148 23.89 -11.78 1.13
C GLU A 148 24.53 -10.64 0.35
N ALA A 149 23.94 -9.45 0.38
CA ALA A 149 24.41 -8.31 -0.40
C ALA A 149 25.62 -7.60 0.24
N TRP A 150 25.65 -7.51 1.57
CA TRP A 150 26.61 -6.68 2.32
C TRP A 150 27.40 -7.44 3.39
N GLY A 151 27.15 -8.75 3.56
CA GLY A 151 27.77 -9.58 4.60
C GLY A 151 27.30 -9.23 6.02
N ARG A 152 26.18 -8.51 6.16
CA ARG A 152 25.59 -8.13 7.46
C ARG A 152 24.07 -7.95 7.35
N TYR A 153 23.34 -8.37 8.37
CA TYR A 153 21.87 -8.27 8.46
C TYR A 153 21.32 -6.82 8.47
N TRP A 154 22.12 -5.84 8.89
CA TRP A 154 21.71 -4.43 8.96
C TRP A 154 22.93 -3.51 8.90
N GLY A 155 22.84 -2.39 8.17
CA GLY A 155 23.90 -1.40 8.11
C GLY A 155 23.40 -0.09 7.51
N TRP A 156 23.79 1.02 8.11
CA TRP A 156 23.62 2.35 7.54
C TRP A 156 24.88 2.67 6.74
N ASP A 157 24.78 2.74 5.41
CA ASP A 157 25.84 3.31 4.58
C ASP A 157 25.58 4.83 4.49
N PRO A 158 26.44 5.70 5.04
CA PRO A 158 26.27 7.14 4.92
C PRO A 158 26.43 7.52 3.44
N LYS A 159 25.34 8.03 2.84
CA LYS A 159 25.29 8.54 1.46
C LYS A 159 25.54 10.04 1.47
#